data_AF-A0A0K1PLT3-F1
#
_entry.id   AF-A0A0K1PLT3-F1
#
_cell.length_a   1.000
_cell.length_b   1.000
_cell.length_c   1.000
_cell.angle_alpha   90.00
_cell.angle_beta   90.00
_cell.angle_gamma   90.00
#
_symmetry.space_group_name_H-M   'P 1'
#
loop_
_entity.id
_entity.type
_entity.pdbx_description
1 polymer ?
#
loop_
_entity_poly.entity_id
_entity_poly.type
_entity_poly.pdbx_seq_one_letter_code
_entity_poly.pdbx_strand_id
1 'polypeptide(L)'
;MPMTNEFRQHRTNPRGGARSARASGPCAFALAVVTAMSTVAPRTAHAEEVSPSGKGIAGGALLGGEIVVFGEALFGVRNGWAYALGALGGAAAGGVGGHFIEQGVDDGRVPAYLLAGGLALVIPALVIALDQTRYLPAEGARDDRPVQSLPPSDPGQPGGSAVVGVPSGSTPAGNAPTPGAPQPTSPPPTTPPAGGGGGATPGPQSLINLNEGGFYVGVPVPEVRPVFTAAQAKALAVQNTGSELRFPVVRVQF
;
A
#
# COMPACT_ATOMS: atom_id res chain seq x y z
N MET A 1 -41.34 -17.84 64.83
CA MET A 1 -40.06 -18.45 64.42
C MET A 1 -39.70 -17.93 63.03
N PRO A 2 -38.77 -16.97 62.90
CA PRO A 2 -38.30 -16.51 61.59
C PRO A 2 -36.94 -17.15 61.26
N MET A 3 -36.85 -17.85 60.12
CA MET A 3 -35.60 -18.30 59.53
C MET A 3 -35.04 -17.19 58.62
N THR A 4 -33.94 -16.59 59.07
CA THR A 4 -33.10 -15.68 58.31
C THR A 4 -32.24 -16.46 57.32
N ASN A 5 -32.52 -16.31 56.01
CA ASN A 5 -31.67 -16.80 54.94
C ASN A 5 -30.53 -15.81 54.69
N GLU A 6 -29.36 -16.07 55.28
CA GLU A 6 -28.08 -15.49 54.85
C GLU A 6 -27.69 -16.09 53.49
N PHE A 7 -28.07 -15.40 52.40
CA PHE A 7 -27.47 -15.64 51.10
C PHE A 7 -26.07 -15.00 51.06
N ARG A 8 -25.09 -15.76 51.55
CA ARG A 8 -23.66 -15.48 51.40
C ARG A 8 -23.27 -15.58 49.91
N GLN A 9 -23.34 -14.45 49.21
CA GLN A 9 -22.87 -14.34 47.84
C GLN A 9 -21.34 -14.43 47.80
N HIS A 10 -20.86 -15.59 47.34
CA HIS A 10 -19.46 -15.87 47.06
C HIS A 10 -19.04 -15.08 45.82
N ARG A 11 -18.44 -13.90 46.02
CA ARG A 11 -17.77 -13.14 44.94
C ARG A 11 -16.55 -13.94 44.45
N THR A 12 -16.68 -14.60 43.32
CA THR A 12 -15.52 -15.01 42.52
C THR A 12 -15.17 -13.88 41.56
N ASN A 13 -14.01 -13.27 41.76
CA ASN A 13 -13.46 -12.21 40.94
C ASN A 13 -12.50 -12.83 39.91
N PRO A 14 -12.85 -12.91 38.61
CA PRO A 14 -11.88 -13.30 37.59
C PRO A 14 -11.04 -12.07 37.23
N ARG A 15 -9.88 -11.95 37.89
CA ARG A 15 -8.75 -11.18 37.36
C ARG A 15 -8.08 -11.99 36.27
N GLY A 16 -7.82 -11.36 35.12
CA GLY A 16 -6.79 -11.83 34.18
C GLY A 16 -7.32 -12.11 32.79
N GLY A 17 -6.94 -11.25 31.85
CA GLY A 17 -7.17 -11.49 30.43
C GLY A 17 -7.06 -10.21 29.63
N ALA A 18 -5.84 -9.69 29.52
CA ALA A 18 -5.49 -8.66 28.55
C ALA A 18 -6.02 -9.07 27.17
N ARG A 19 -7.09 -8.42 26.71
CA ARG A 19 -7.57 -8.55 25.34
C ARG A 19 -6.64 -7.72 24.47
N SER A 20 -5.55 -8.38 24.08
CA SER A 20 -4.66 -8.00 23.00
C SER A 20 -5.47 -7.53 21.80
N ALA A 21 -5.24 -6.28 21.41
CA ALA A 21 -5.82 -5.65 20.25
C ALA A 21 -5.42 -6.44 19.00
N ARG A 22 -6.32 -7.29 18.50
CA ARG A 22 -6.24 -7.77 17.13
C ARG A 22 -6.73 -6.66 16.21
N ALA A 23 -5.83 -5.75 15.88
CA ALA A 23 -5.95 -4.93 14.68
C ALA A 23 -5.71 -5.84 13.47
N SER A 24 -6.74 -6.59 13.08
CA SER A 24 -6.79 -7.29 11.80
C SER A 24 -7.04 -6.25 10.70
N GLY A 25 -5.97 -5.70 10.15
CA GLY A 25 -6.02 -4.78 9.02
C GLY A 25 -6.54 -5.48 7.75
N PRO A 26 -7.35 -4.80 6.92
CA PRO A 26 -8.01 -5.37 5.74
C PRO A 26 -7.09 -5.43 4.49
N CYS A 27 -5.79 -5.67 4.65
CA CYS A 27 -4.84 -5.61 3.51
C CYS A 27 -4.64 -6.93 2.75
N ALA A 28 -5.21 -8.06 3.20
CA ALA A 28 -4.85 -9.36 2.65
C ALA A 28 -5.71 -9.84 1.45
N PHE A 29 -6.87 -9.22 1.17
CA PHE A 29 -7.80 -9.74 0.15
C PHE A 29 -7.61 -9.19 -1.26
N ALA A 30 -6.83 -8.11 -1.45
CA ALA A 30 -6.65 -7.49 -2.76
C ALA A 30 -5.65 -8.23 -3.68
N LEU A 31 -4.82 -9.14 -3.15
CA LEU A 31 -3.68 -9.66 -3.89
C LEU A 31 -3.95 -10.95 -4.68
N ALA A 32 -5.02 -11.69 -4.37
CA ALA A 32 -5.26 -13.02 -4.98
C ALA A 32 -5.90 -12.96 -6.38
N VAL A 33 -6.63 -11.89 -6.73
CA VAL A 33 -7.34 -11.78 -8.02
C VAL A 33 -6.41 -11.38 -9.16
N VAL A 34 -5.33 -10.64 -8.88
CA VAL A 34 -4.42 -10.12 -9.91
C VAL A 34 -3.44 -11.18 -10.43
N THR A 35 -3.12 -12.21 -9.65
CA THR A 35 -2.09 -13.20 -10.03
C THR A 35 -2.56 -14.23 -11.07
N ALA A 36 -3.87 -14.39 -11.29
CA ALA A 36 -4.40 -15.40 -12.20
C ALA A 36 -4.45 -14.95 -13.68
N MET A 37 -4.23 -13.67 -14.00
CA MET A 37 -4.36 -13.16 -15.37
C MET A 37 -3.04 -13.14 -16.19
N SER A 38 -1.90 -13.47 -15.58
CA SER A 38 -0.58 -13.21 -16.16
C SER A 38 0.00 -14.33 -17.03
N THR A 39 -0.69 -15.46 -17.20
CA THR A 39 -0.14 -16.64 -17.92
C THR A 39 -0.87 -17.00 -19.21
N VAL A 40 -1.52 -16.03 -19.87
CA VAL A 40 -2.06 -16.25 -21.22
C VAL A 40 -0.98 -15.95 -22.26
N ALA A 41 -0.36 -17.01 -22.79
CA ALA A 41 0.56 -16.88 -23.91
C ALA A 41 -0.20 -16.42 -25.18
N PRO A 42 0.35 -15.49 -25.99
CA PRO A 42 -0.28 -15.07 -27.23
C PRO A 42 -0.36 -16.26 -28.21
N ARG A 43 -1.58 -16.65 -28.59
CA ARG A 43 -1.82 -17.61 -29.69
C ARG A 43 -2.08 -16.83 -30.98
N THR A 44 -1.58 -17.36 -32.09
CA THR A 44 -1.87 -16.84 -33.43
C THR A 44 -3.36 -16.94 -33.72
N ALA A 45 -3.95 -15.86 -34.23
CA ALA A 45 -5.38 -15.74 -34.52
C ALA A 45 -5.78 -16.65 -35.70
N HIS A 46 -6.10 -17.90 -35.39
CA HIS A 46 -6.93 -18.73 -36.27
C HIS A 46 -8.40 -18.53 -35.87
N ALA A 47 -9.31 -18.54 -36.84
CA ALA A 47 -10.75 -18.57 -36.61
C ALA A 47 -11.19 -19.94 -36.05
N GLU A 48 -10.59 -20.33 -34.92
CA GLU A 48 -10.94 -21.52 -34.18
C GLU A 48 -12.32 -21.33 -33.57
N GLU A 49 -13.12 -22.39 -33.66
CA GLU A 49 -14.40 -22.47 -32.98
C GLU A 49 -14.18 -22.25 -31.49
N VAL A 50 -14.85 -21.23 -30.96
CA VAL A 50 -14.64 -20.74 -29.60
C VAL A 50 -15.18 -21.79 -28.65
N SER A 51 -14.32 -22.65 -28.12
CA SER A 51 -14.76 -23.67 -27.15
C SER A 51 -15.54 -22.99 -26.02
N PRO A 52 -16.79 -23.41 -25.75
CA PRO A 52 -17.65 -22.79 -24.74
C PRO A 52 -17.16 -23.06 -23.31
N SER A 53 -16.34 -24.10 -23.14
CA SER A 53 -16.00 -24.69 -21.84
C SER A 53 -15.51 -23.64 -20.82
N GLY A 54 -16.31 -23.45 -19.77
CA GLY A 54 -15.99 -22.63 -18.60
C GLY A 54 -16.15 -21.13 -18.77
N LYS A 55 -16.40 -20.63 -19.99
CA LYS A 55 -16.60 -19.19 -20.24
C LYS A 55 -17.92 -18.70 -19.66
N GLY A 56 -18.95 -19.55 -19.66
CA GLY A 56 -20.25 -19.23 -19.12
C GLY A 56 -20.17 -19.09 -17.61
N ILE A 57 -19.51 -20.03 -16.95
CA ILE A 57 -19.26 -19.99 -15.50
C ILE A 57 -18.44 -18.74 -15.12
N ALA A 58 -17.31 -18.51 -15.78
CA ALA A 58 -16.45 -17.37 -15.47
C ALA A 58 -17.14 -16.02 -15.74
N GLY A 59 -17.82 -15.90 -16.88
CA GLY A 59 -18.56 -14.69 -17.25
C GLY A 59 -19.76 -14.46 -16.35
N GLY A 60 -20.51 -15.50 -16.03
CA GLY A 60 -21.62 -15.45 -15.09
C GLY A 60 -21.17 -15.07 -13.68
N ALA A 61 -20.04 -15.59 -13.20
CA ALA A 61 -19.49 -15.24 -11.90
C ALA A 61 -19.04 -13.77 -11.85
N LEU A 62 -18.33 -13.29 -12.86
CA LEU A 62 -17.97 -11.87 -12.95
C LEU A 62 -19.23 -11.00 -13.00
N LEU A 63 -20.15 -11.27 -13.93
CA LEU A 63 -21.38 -10.49 -14.08
C LEU A 63 -22.23 -10.49 -12.80
N GLY A 64 -22.38 -11.64 -12.15
CA GLY A 64 -23.17 -11.79 -10.92
C GLY A 64 -22.57 -11.04 -9.73
N GLY A 65 -21.24 -11.11 -9.56
CA GLY A 65 -20.55 -10.34 -8.52
C GLY A 65 -20.68 -8.83 -8.76
N GLU A 66 -20.50 -8.40 -10.00
CA GLU A 66 -20.59 -6.98 -10.37
C GLU A 66 -21.99 -6.41 -10.17
N ILE A 67 -23.05 -7.12 -10.56
CA ILE A 67 -24.44 -6.65 -10.37
C ILE A 67 -24.75 -6.42 -8.88
N VAL A 68 -24.28 -7.31 -8.00
CA VAL A 68 -24.53 -7.16 -6.55
C VAL A 68 -23.72 -5.98 -5.99
N VAL A 69 -22.42 -5.91 -6.29
CA VAL A 69 -21.57 -4.79 -5.83
C VAL A 69 -22.09 -3.46 -6.32
N PHE A 70 -22.49 -3.37 -7.59
CA PHE A 70 -23.05 -2.17 -8.18
C PHE A 70 -24.36 -1.77 -7.51
N GLY A 71 -25.23 -2.74 -7.23
CA GLY A 71 -26.47 -2.53 -6.48
C GLY A 71 -26.22 -2.01 -5.06
N GLU A 72 -25.31 -2.63 -4.31
CA GLU A 72 -24.91 -2.19 -2.97
C GLU A 72 -24.32 -0.77 -2.99
N ALA A 73 -23.56 -0.43 -4.02
CA ALA A 73 -23.01 0.91 -4.20
C ALA A 73 -24.10 1.95 -4.49
N LEU A 74 -25.09 1.61 -5.31
CA LEU A 74 -26.25 2.48 -5.55
C LEU A 74 -27.09 2.72 -4.28
N PHE A 75 -27.17 1.74 -3.38
CA PHE A 75 -27.83 1.89 -2.08
C PHE A 75 -26.96 2.58 -1.03
N GLY A 76 -25.76 3.04 -1.38
CA GLY A 76 -24.88 3.80 -0.48
C GLY A 76 -24.32 2.95 0.66
N VAL A 77 -24.13 1.64 0.45
CA VAL A 77 -23.51 0.78 1.45
C VAL A 77 -22.07 1.27 1.69
N ARG A 78 -21.70 1.56 2.94
CA ARG A 78 -20.35 2.07 3.27
C ARG A 78 -19.45 1.01 3.90
N ASN A 79 -20.01 -0.13 4.30
CA ASN A 79 -19.27 -1.21 4.93
C ASN A 79 -18.55 -2.05 3.86
N GLY A 80 -17.22 -1.97 3.80
CA GLY A 80 -16.41 -2.77 2.87
C GLY A 80 -16.66 -4.28 2.95
N TRP A 81 -17.02 -4.81 4.12
CA TRP A 81 -17.35 -6.23 4.28
C TRP A 81 -18.65 -6.64 3.58
N ALA A 82 -19.62 -5.73 3.47
CA ALA A 82 -20.85 -6.01 2.75
C ALA A 82 -20.53 -6.26 1.27
N TYR A 83 -19.74 -5.38 0.64
CA TYR A 83 -19.28 -5.56 -0.74
C TYR A 83 -18.55 -6.87 -0.98
N ALA A 84 -17.68 -7.30 -0.06
CA ALA A 84 -16.97 -8.56 -0.21
C ALA A 84 -17.92 -9.77 -0.17
N LEU A 85 -18.89 -9.77 0.75
CA LEU A 85 -19.87 -10.85 0.87
C LEU A 85 -20.89 -10.83 -0.28
N GLY A 86 -21.35 -9.64 -0.68
CA GLY A 86 -22.22 -9.42 -1.81
C GLY A 86 -21.57 -9.88 -3.12
N ALA A 87 -20.33 -9.46 -3.38
CA ALA A 87 -19.55 -9.91 -4.53
C ALA A 87 -19.39 -11.43 -4.57
N LEU A 88 -19.02 -12.05 -3.44
CA LEU A 88 -18.81 -13.50 -3.38
C LEU A 88 -20.13 -14.27 -3.60
N GLY A 89 -21.22 -13.83 -2.95
CA GLY A 89 -22.54 -14.43 -3.12
C GLY A 89 -23.08 -14.26 -4.54
N GLY A 90 -22.95 -13.05 -5.09
CA GLY A 90 -23.32 -12.73 -6.47
C GLY A 90 -22.52 -13.53 -7.49
N ALA A 91 -21.21 -13.70 -7.27
CA ALA A 91 -20.35 -14.48 -8.14
C ALA A 91 -20.67 -15.98 -8.10
N ALA A 92 -20.96 -16.53 -6.91
CA ALA A 92 -21.40 -17.92 -6.80
C ALA A 92 -22.73 -18.15 -7.52
N ALA A 93 -23.73 -17.30 -7.28
CA ALA A 93 -25.03 -17.39 -7.95
C ALA A 93 -24.91 -17.19 -9.47
N GLY A 94 -24.13 -16.20 -9.89
CA GLY A 94 -23.86 -15.91 -11.29
C GLY A 94 -23.09 -17.02 -11.99
N GLY A 95 -22.13 -17.66 -11.33
CA GLY A 95 -21.40 -18.80 -11.87
C GLY A 95 -22.30 -20.02 -12.10
N VAL A 96 -23.21 -20.30 -11.17
CA VAL A 96 -24.24 -21.35 -11.34
C VAL A 96 -25.17 -21.01 -12.51
N GLY A 97 -25.66 -19.76 -12.61
CA GLY A 97 -26.45 -19.32 -13.76
C GLY A 97 -25.69 -19.42 -15.09
N GLY A 98 -24.41 -19.05 -15.07
CA GLY A 98 -23.49 -19.17 -16.20
C GLY A 98 -23.28 -20.61 -16.68
N HIS A 99 -23.23 -21.57 -15.74
CA HIS A 99 -23.17 -23.00 -16.05
C HIS A 99 -24.42 -23.46 -16.81
N PHE A 100 -25.62 -23.07 -16.37
CA PHE A 100 -26.85 -23.43 -17.05
C PHE A 100 -26.99 -22.78 -18.43
N ILE A 101 -26.52 -21.54 -18.58
CA ILE A 101 -26.47 -20.87 -19.90
C ILE A 101 -25.53 -21.63 -20.83
N GLU A 102 -24.36 -22.03 -20.34
CA GLU A 102 -23.37 -22.80 -21.11
C GLU A 102 -23.90 -24.16 -21.57
N GLN A 103 -24.72 -24.83 -20.74
CA GLN A 103 -25.37 -26.10 -21.11
C GLN A 103 -26.53 -25.94 -22.09
N GLY A 104 -27.13 -24.75 -22.17
CA GLY A 104 -28.30 -24.48 -23.00
C GLY A 104 -27.99 -23.97 -24.41
N VAL A 105 -26.72 -23.72 -24.74
CA VAL A 105 -26.31 -23.14 -26.02
C VAL A 105 -25.17 -23.92 -26.65
N ASP A 106 -25.31 -24.26 -27.93
CA ASP A 106 -24.24 -24.93 -28.68
C ASP A 106 -23.16 -23.93 -29.14
N ASP A 107 -23.51 -22.64 -29.24
CA ASP A 107 -22.62 -21.57 -29.70
C ASP A 107 -21.85 -20.93 -28.53
N GLY A 108 -20.52 -21.05 -28.56
CA GLY A 108 -19.61 -20.45 -27.58
C GLY A 108 -19.57 -18.92 -27.58
N ARG A 109 -20.22 -18.24 -28.53
CA ARG A 109 -20.34 -16.78 -28.56
C ARG A 109 -21.14 -16.23 -27.38
N VAL A 110 -22.20 -16.91 -26.96
CA VAL A 110 -23.04 -16.44 -25.84
C VAL A 110 -22.24 -16.43 -24.52
N PRO A 111 -21.55 -17.50 -24.12
CA PRO A 111 -20.59 -17.48 -23.01
C PRO A 111 -19.49 -16.43 -23.16
N ALA A 112 -18.98 -16.21 -24.38
CA ALA A 112 -17.97 -15.19 -24.64
C ALA A 112 -18.49 -13.77 -24.41
N TYR A 113 -19.74 -13.46 -24.80
CA TYR A 113 -20.37 -12.16 -24.54
C TYR A 113 -20.66 -11.95 -23.06
N LEU A 114 -21.06 -13.00 -22.32
CA LEU A 114 -21.21 -12.91 -20.86
C LEU A 114 -19.89 -12.58 -20.17
N LEU A 115 -18.81 -13.24 -20.58
CA LEU A 115 -17.48 -12.95 -20.06
C LEU A 115 -17.03 -11.53 -20.40
N ALA A 116 -17.19 -11.12 -21.65
CA ALA A 116 -16.85 -9.77 -22.09
C ALA A 116 -17.68 -8.71 -21.35
N GLY A 117 -18.98 -8.94 -21.16
CA GLY A 117 -19.88 -8.08 -20.40
C GLY A 117 -19.49 -7.97 -18.93
N GLY A 118 -19.16 -9.10 -18.30
CA GLY A 118 -18.65 -9.14 -16.92
C GLY A 118 -17.38 -8.29 -16.76
N LEU A 119 -16.39 -8.48 -17.64
CA LEU A 119 -15.15 -7.69 -17.62
C LEU A 119 -15.39 -6.20 -17.91
N ALA A 120 -16.31 -5.87 -18.81
CA ALA A 120 -16.65 -4.49 -19.13
C ALA A 120 -17.26 -3.74 -17.94
N LEU A 121 -17.98 -4.45 -17.05
CA LEU A 121 -18.63 -3.86 -15.87
C LEU A 121 -17.71 -3.67 -14.66
N VAL A 122 -16.53 -4.31 -14.63
CA VAL A 122 -15.57 -4.21 -13.53
C VAL A 122 -15.16 -2.75 -13.28
N ILE A 123 -14.83 -1.99 -14.32
CA ILE A 123 -14.33 -0.62 -14.16
C ILE A 123 -15.43 0.29 -13.58
N PRO A 124 -16.64 0.39 -14.17
CA PRO A 124 -17.73 1.18 -13.59
C PRO A 124 -18.05 0.85 -12.14
N ALA A 125 -18.14 -0.44 -11.78
CA ALA A 125 -18.49 -0.84 -10.42
C ALA A 125 -17.41 -0.48 -9.41
N LEU A 126 -16.12 -0.67 -9.76
CA LEU A 126 -15.01 -0.24 -8.91
C LEU A 126 -15.04 1.27 -8.66
N VAL A 127 -15.31 2.08 -9.69
CA VAL A 127 -15.37 3.54 -9.55
C VAL A 127 -16.46 3.95 -8.55
N ILE A 128 -17.65 3.36 -8.64
CA ILE A 128 -18.77 3.71 -7.74
C ILE A 128 -18.55 3.13 -6.33
N ALA A 129 -18.08 1.89 -6.19
CA ALA A 129 -17.79 1.30 -4.89
C ALA A 129 -16.67 2.06 -4.14
N LEU A 130 -15.63 2.49 -4.86
CA LEU A 130 -14.58 3.35 -4.29
C LEU A 130 -15.12 4.73 -3.91
N ASP A 131 -16.08 5.27 -4.66
CA ASP A 131 -16.77 6.52 -4.30
C ASP A 131 -17.49 6.40 -2.95
N GLN A 132 -18.30 5.36 -2.79
CA GLN A 132 -19.08 5.17 -1.56
C GLN A 132 -18.23 4.86 -0.33
N THR A 133 -17.05 4.28 -0.54
CA THR A 133 -16.10 3.95 0.54
C THR A 133 -15.08 5.05 0.81
N ARG A 134 -15.18 6.21 0.14
CA ARG A 134 -14.33 7.38 0.42
C ARG A 134 -14.42 7.75 1.90
N TYR A 135 -13.26 8.04 2.49
CA TYR A 135 -13.20 8.60 3.83
C TYR A 135 -13.84 9.98 3.83
N LEU A 136 -14.92 10.13 4.58
CA LEU A 136 -15.53 11.41 4.92
C LEU A 136 -15.18 11.67 6.39
N PRO A 137 -14.35 12.68 6.70
CA PRO A 137 -14.08 13.05 8.07
C PRO A 137 -15.39 13.32 8.79
N ALA A 138 -15.51 12.89 10.05
CA ALA A 138 -16.65 13.27 10.86
C ALA A 138 -16.72 14.80 10.97
N GLU A 139 -17.93 15.36 10.90
CA GLU A 139 -18.14 16.79 11.06
C GLU A 139 -17.58 17.24 12.42
N GLY A 140 -16.52 18.05 12.38
CA GLY A 140 -15.81 18.50 13.59
C GLY A 140 -14.51 17.76 13.90
N ALA A 141 -14.08 16.79 13.11
CA ALA A 141 -12.72 16.24 13.15
C ALA A 141 -11.72 17.32 12.65
N ARG A 142 -11.39 18.26 13.54
CA ARG A 142 -10.23 19.13 13.40
C ARG A 142 -9.01 18.33 13.83
N ASP A 143 -7.85 18.65 13.26
CA ASP A 143 -6.58 18.14 13.77
C ASP A 143 -6.47 18.51 15.26
N ASP A 144 -6.72 17.53 16.12
CA ASP A 144 -6.79 17.70 17.59
C ASP A 144 -5.41 18.08 18.17
N ARG A 145 -4.37 17.99 17.34
CA ARG A 145 -3.05 18.56 17.58
C ARG A 145 -2.91 19.83 16.75
N PRO A 146 -3.09 21.02 17.33
CA PRO A 146 -2.56 22.20 16.69
C PRO A 146 -1.07 21.97 16.47
N VAL A 147 -0.56 22.29 15.28
CA VAL A 147 0.87 22.25 14.95
C VAL A 147 1.57 23.39 15.71
N GLN A 148 1.43 23.42 17.03
CA GLN A 148 2.15 24.31 17.91
C GLN A 148 3.57 23.77 17.99
N SER A 149 4.51 24.55 17.45
CA SER A 149 5.95 24.31 17.40
C SER A 149 6.50 23.62 16.15
N LEU A 150 6.03 23.97 14.94
CA LEU A 150 7.02 24.12 13.87
C LEU A 150 7.91 25.31 14.28
N PRO A 151 9.23 25.13 14.48
CA PRO A 151 10.13 26.25 14.72
C PRO A 151 9.92 27.28 13.61
N PRO A 152 9.96 28.59 13.91
CA PRO A 152 9.92 29.62 12.88
C PRO A 152 10.91 29.23 11.78
N SER A 153 10.41 29.02 10.56
CA SER A 153 11.26 28.76 9.42
C SER A 153 12.05 30.02 9.18
N ASP A 154 13.29 30.09 9.67
CA ASP A 154 14.20 31.20 9.45
C ASP A 154 14.45 31.28 7.93
N PRO A 155 13.90 32.27 7.20
CA PRO A 155 13.94 32.31 5.74
C PRO A 155 15.36 32.52 5.17
N GLY A 156 16.37 32.65 6.03
CA GLY A 156 17.77 32.85 5.65
C GLY A 156 18.71 31.67 5.86
N GLN A 157 18.29 30.58 6.54
CA GLN A 157 19.15 29.41 6.74
C GLN A 157 18.89 28.31 5.70
N PRO A 158 19.91 27.87 4.93
CA PRO A 158 19.81 26.66 4.13
C PRO A 158 19.57 25.47 5.07
N GLY A 159 18.32 24.98 5.09
CA GLY A 159 17.85 23.98 6.03
C GLY A 159 18.66 22.67 6.00
N GLY A 160 19.57 22.53 6.95
CA GLY A 160 20.11 21.25 7.37
C GLY A 160 19.13 20.59 8.33
N SER A 161 18.62 19.42 7.98
CA SER A 161 17.86 18.53 8.86
C SER A 161 18.69 18.21 10.11
N ALA A 162 18.38 18.86 11.24
CA ALA A 162 19.01 18.56 12.52
C ALA A 162 18.53 17.19 13.03
N VAL A 163 19.33 16.15 12.74
CA VAL A 163 19.27 14.90 13.50
C VAL A 163 19.81 15.20 14.89
N VAL A 164 18.95 15.05 15.89
CA VAL A 164 19.25 15.24 17.32
C VAL A 164 20.40 14.30 17.73
N GLY A 165 21.56 14.90 18.04
CA GLY A 165 22.71 14.25 18.65
C GLY A 165 22.67 14.33 20.18
N VAL A 166 23.07 13.23 20.80
CA VAL A 166 23.23 12.93 22.23
C VAL A 166 24.11 13.97 22.98
N PRO A 167 23.88 14.28 24.28
CA PRO A 167 24.69 15.27 24.99
C PRO A 167 25.87 14.65 25.73
N SER A 168 27.03 15.31 25.67
CA SER A 168 28.16 15.38 26.66
C SER A 168 29.39 15.91 25.91
N GLY A 169 30.21 16.85 26.37
CA GLY A 169 30.39 17.54 27.64
C GLY A 169 31.47 18.63 27.45
N SER A 170 31.60 19.47 28.46
CA SER A 170 32.35 20.74 28.54
C SER A 170 33.88 20.68 28.51
N THR A 171 34.56 21.69 27.92
CA THR A 171 35.63 22.51 28.57
C THR A 171 36.13 23.68 27.69
N PRO A 172 36.69 24.78 28.25
CA PRO A 172 36.90 26.06 27.55
C PRO A 172 38.35 26.48 27.22
N ALA A 173 38.44 27.40 26.25
CA ALA A 173 39.42 28.49 26.00
C ALA A 173 40.92 28.20 25.69
N GLY A 174 41.42 28.84 24.61
CA GLY A 174 42.85 29.14 24.45
C GLY A 174 43.34 29.51 23.03
N ASN A 175 43.49 30.82 22.78
CA ASN A 175 44.43 31.51 21.88
C ASN A 175 44.30 31.47 20.34
N ALA A 176 44.12 32.67 19.77
CA ALA A 176 44.61 33.11 18.45
C ALA A 176 45.95 33.87 18.64
N PRO A 177 46.68 34.38 17.61
CA PRO A 177 46.37 34.43 16.17
C PRO A 177 47.55 34.15 15.20
N THR A 178 47.30 33.82 13.92
CA THR A 178 48.06 34.38 12.77
C THR A 178 47.29 34.20 11.44
N PRO A 179 47.28 35.17 10.51
CA PRO A 179 46.53 35.08 9.26
C PRO A 179 47.38 34.48 8.13
N GLY A 180 46.99 33.29 7.64
CA GLY A 180 47.50 32.70 6.40
C GLY A 180 46.33 32.41 5.46
N ALA A 181 46.36 32.96 4.26
CA ALA A 181 45.34 32.78 3.23
C ALA A 181 45.18 31.30 2.82
N PRO A 182 43.95 30.74 2.73
CA PRO A 182 43.77 29.39 2.18
C PRO A 182 43.51 29.41 0.68
N GLN A 183 44.36 28.69 -0.04
CA GLN A 183 44.13 28.11 -1.37
C GLN A 183 42.80 27.31 -1.42
N PRO A 184 42.09 27.28 -2.56
CA PRO A 184 40.94 26.41 -2.73
C PRO A 184 41.41 24.95 -2.88
N THR A 185 41.29 24.16 -1.83
CA THR A 185 41.38 22.69 -1.91
C THR A 185 39.98 22.13 -2.24
N SER A 186 39.87 21.51 -3.40
CA SER A 186 38.75 20.67 -3.79
C SER A 186 38.53 19.53 -2.77
N PRO A 187 37.29 19.21 -2.38
CA PRO A 187 37.04 18.09 -1.48
C PRO A 187 37.38 16.75 -2.16
N PRO A 188 37.93 15.77 -1.43
CA PRO A 188 38.19 14.44 -1.97
C PRO A 188 36.86 13.74 -2.33
N PRO A 189 36.87 12.84 -3.34
CA PRO A 189 35.73 11.99 -3.61
C PRO A 189 35.42 11.15 -2.37
N THR A 190 34.16 11.18 -1.92
CA THR A 190 33.65 10.31 -0.88
C THR A 190 33.60 8.88 -1.42
N THR A 191 34.69 8.15 -1.23
CA THR A 191 34.70 6.69 -1.32
C THR A 191 33.73 6.14 -0.26
N PRO A 192 32.79 5.25 -0.60
CA PRO A 192 31.93 4.61 0.39
C PRO A 192 32.78 3.86 1.43
N PRO A 193 32.35 3.78 2.69
CA PRO A 193 33.09 3.05 3.70
C PRO A 193 33.21 1.57 3.29
N ALA A 194 34.44 1.14 3.05
CA ALA A 194 34.80 -0.27 3.05
C ALA A 194 34.94 -0.70 4.51
N GLY A 195 34.00 -1.53 4.97
CA GLY A 195 34.04 -2.16 6.29
C GLY A 195 32.73 -2.92 6.49
N GLY A 196 32.69 -4.15 6.96
CA GLY A 196 33.72 -5.07 7.40
C GLY A 196 33.01 -6.42 7.58
N GLY A 197 33.76 -7.51 7.50
CA GLY A 197 33.23 -8.86 7.60
C GLY A 197 32.40 -9.08 8.87
N GLY A 198 31.12 -9.36 8.67
CA GLY A 198 30.17 -9.81 9.67
C GLY A 198 28.86 -10.07 8.95
N GLY A 199 28.44 -11.34 8.88
CA GLY A 199 27.30 -11.82 8.09
C GLY A 199 25.95 -11.29 8.57
N ALA A 200 25.72 -9.98 8.45
CA ALA A 200 24.41 -9.37 8.49
C ALA A 200 23.89 -9.32 7.05
N THR A 201 22.81 -10.05 6.79
CA THR A 201 22.10 -10.00 5.52
C THR A 201 21.79 -8.53 5.20
N PRO A 202 22.11 -8.02 4.00
CA PRO A 202 21.77 -6.65 3.62
C PRO A 202 20.27 -6.43 3.81
N GLY A 203 19.88 -5.39 4.56
CA GLY A 203 18.47 -5.04 4.72
C GLY A 203 17.78 -4.86 3.35
N PRO A 204 16.47 -5.14 3.23
CA PRO A 204 15.77 -5.06 1.96
C PRO A 204 15.84 -3.64 1.40
N GLN A 205 16.49 -3.51 0.24
CA GLN A 205 16.68 -2.22 -0.44
C GLN A 205 15.52 -1.86 -1.39
N SER A 206 14.45 -2.65 -1.44
CA SER A 206 13.28 -2.44 -2.29
C SER A 206 12.01 -2.98 -1.64
N LEU A 207 10.83 -2.49 -2.06
CA LEU A 207 9.54 -3.06 -1.62
C LEU A 207 9.45 -4.56 -1.93
N ILE A 208 9.93 -4.94 -3.10
CA ILE A 208 9.97 -6.32 -3.59
C ILE A 208 11.40 -6.63 -4.02
N ASN A 209 12.00 -7.68 -3.49
CA ASN A 209 13.34 -8.13 -3.86
C ASN A 209 13.32 -9.61 -4.25
N LEU A 210 13.78 -9.90 -5.47
CA LEU A 210 13.93 -11.25 -6.01
C LEU A 210 15.42 -11.55 -6.13
N ASN A 211 15.88 -12.54 -5.37
CA ASN A 211 17.25 -13.06 -5.43
C ASN A 211 17.21 -14.56 -5.79
N GLU A 212 18.33 -15.12 -6.26
CA GLU A 212 18.48 -16.56 -6.45
C GLU A 212 18.13 -17.32 -5.15
N GLY A 213 16.95 -17.93 -5.12
CA GLY A 213 16.45 -18.72 -3.99
C GLY A 213 15.59 -17.98 -2.97
N GLY A 214 15.20 -16.72 -3.18
CA GLY A 214 14.34 -16.02 -2.21
C GLY A 214 13.53 -14.84 -2.74
N PHE A 215 12.31 -14.70 -2.20
CA PHE A 215 11.43 -13.56 -2.39
C PHE A 215 11.28 -12.82 -1.07
N TYR A 216 11.59 -11.52 -1.07
CA TYR A 216 11.55 -10.68 0.12
C TYR A 216 10.66 -9.45 -0.11
N VAL A 217 9.86 -9.11 0.90
CA VAL A 217 9.07 -7.88 0.95
C VAL A 217 9.56 -7.05 2.13
N GLY A 218 9.88 -5.78 1.90
CA GLY A 218 10.39 -4.87 2.93
C GLY A 218 9.92 -3.44 2.74
N VAL A 219 10.18 -2.59 3.72
CA VAL A 219 9.93 -1.14 3.58
C VAL A 219 11.24 -0.49 3.14
N PRO A 220 11.35 0.06 1.92
CA PRO A 220 12.59 0.68 1.48
C PRO A 220 12.80 2.01 2.18
N VAL A 221 14.07 2.36 2.39
CA VAL A 221 14.46 3.71 2.82
C VAL A 221 14.36 4.64 1.61
N PRO A 222 13.55 5.72 1.66
CA PRO A 222 13.46 6.66 0.55
C PRO A 222 14.78 7.42 0.35
N GLU A 223 15.19 7.59 -0.91
CA GLU A 223 16.32 8.46 -1.26
C GLU A 223 15.80 9.85 -1.63
N VAL A 224 16.31 10.88 -0.97
CA VAL A 224 16.00 12.28 -1.29
C VAL A 224 17.19 12.86 -2.06
N ARG A 225 16.97 13.23 -3.33
CA ARG A 225 18.00 13.86 -4.16
C ARG A 225 17.53 15.23 -4.66
N PRO A 226 18.43 16.23 -4.76
CA PRO A 226 18.09 17.48 -5.42
C PRO A 226 17.86 17.23 -6.91
N VAL A 227 16.80 17.81 -7.47
CA VAL A 227 16.46 17.69 -8.91
C VAL A 227 17.56 18.27 -9.80
N PHE A 228 18.27 19.28 -9.31
CA PHE A 228 19.37 19.93 -10.00
C PHE A 228 20.66 19.80 -9.22
N THR A 229 21.75 19.56 -9.94
CA THR A 229 23.08 19.75 -9.36
C THR A 229 23.29 21.25 -9.08
N ALA A 230 24.12 21.59 -8.09
CA ALA A 230 24.40 22.99 -7.74
C ALA A 230 24.93 23.81 -8.95
N ALA A 231 25.72 23.18 -9.82
CA ALA A 231 26.23 23.81 -11.04
C ALA A 231 25.10 24.10 -12.05
N GLN A 232 24.17 23.16 -12.22
CA GLN A 232 23.06 23.29 -13.15
C GLN A 232 22.00 24.28 -12.66
N ALA A 233 21.69 24.28 -11.35
CA ALA A 233 20.81 25.27 -10.74
C ALA A 233 21.32 26.69 -10.95
N LYS A 234 22.64 26.89 -10.80
CA LYS A 234 23.30 28.18 -11.06
C LYS A 234 23.25 28.59 -12.53
N ALA A 235 23.46 27.65 -13.46
CA ALA A 235 23.41 27.92 -14.90
C ALA A 235 22.01 28.30 -15.39
N LEU A 236 20.96 27.72 -14.79
CA LEU A 236 19.57 27.94 -15.19
C LEU A 236 18.87 29.05 -14.40
N ALA A 237 19.56 29.70 -13.45
CA ALA A 237 18.99 30.68 -12.51
C ALA A 237 17.71 30.17 -11.79
N VAL A 238 17.58 28.84 -11.64
CA VAL A 238 16.48 28.22 -10.92
C VAL A 238 16.89 28.12 -9.46
N GLN A 239 16.13 28.77 -8.57
CA GLN A 239 16.26 28.54 -7.13
C GLN A 239 15.87 27.07 -6.88
N ASN A 240 16.78 26.25 -6.34
CA ASN A 240 16.58 24.83 -6.05
C ASN A 240 15.21 24.57 -5.39
N THR A 241 14.18 24.27 -6.17
CA THR A 241 12.79 24.24 -5.68
C THR A 241 12.20 22.84 -5.60
N GLY A 242 12.98 21.81 -5.89
CA GLY A 242 12.51 20.42 -5.80
C GLY A 242 13.57 19.48 -5.25
N SER A 243 13.17 18.71 -4.25
CA SER A 243 13.78 17.41 -3.95
C SER A 243 12.94 16.33 -4.63
N GLU A 244 13.61 15.43 -5.34
CA GLU A 244 13.02 14.21 -5.86
C GLU A 244 13.09 13.13 -4.77
N LEU A 245 11.95 12.54 -4.44
CA LEU A 245 11.83 11.44 -3.50
C LEU A 245 11.73 10.12 -4.29
N ARG A 246 12.75 9.27 -4.19
CA ARG A 246 12.80 7.98 -4.90
C ARG A 246 12.51 6.82 -3.97
N PHE A 247 11.56 5.98 -4.37
CA PHE A 247 11.21 4.74 -3.69
C PHE A 247 11.56 3.55 -4.58
N PRO A 248 12.57 2.73 -4.23
CA PRO A 248 12.86 1.51 -4.98
C PRO A 248 11.73 0.50 -4.77
N VAL A 249 10.97 0.21 -5.83
CA VAL A 249 9.82 -0.71 -5.78
C VAL A 249 10.25 -2.15 -6.01
N VAL A 250 11.06 -2.40 -7.04
CA VAL A 250 11.47 -3.76 -7.44
C VAL A 250 12.97 -3.82 -7.63
N ARG A 251 13.60 -4.86 -7.08
CA ARG A 251 14.98 -5.24 -7.36
C ARG A 251 15.02 -6.72 -7.74
N VAL A 252 15.80 -7.01 -8.77
CA VAL A 252 16.02 -8.37 -9.26
C VAL A 252 17.53 -8.59 -9.37
N GLN A 253 18.04 -9.64 -8.73
CA GLN A 253 19.42 -10.10 -8.85
C GLN A 253 19.41 -11.57 -9.24
N PHE A 254 20.08 -11.86 -10.36
CA PHE A 254 20.41 -13.19 -10.84
C PHE A 254 21.93 -13.32 -10.75
#